data_AF-A0A3D1ITQ3-F1
#
_entry.id   AF-A0A3D1ITQ3-F1
#
_cell.length_a   1.000
_cell.length_b   1.000
_cell.length_c   1.000
_cell.angle_alpha   90.00
_cell.angle_beta   90.00
_cell.angle_gamma   90.00
#
_symmetry.space_group_name_H-M   'P 1'
#
loop_
_entity.id
_entity.type
_entity.pdbx_description
1 polymer ?
#
loop_
_entity_poly.entity_id
_entity_poly.type
_entity_poly.pdbx_seq_one_letter_code
_entity_poly.pdbx_strand_id
1 'polypeptide(L)'
;GLAALLEVGAYYIPWLDNALDTVATPAAVVAGTLTSASVFGQDMSPWLKWSLAAIAGGGAAGAVQVTTTVTRGASSALTGGSANWLVSTGEGVGAVITAILAIVVPVLVFIGMLMLAGYIIYRNPLKLYREWRQRNAPDEPVPEPPVMAT
;
A
#
# COMPACT_ATOMS: atom_id res chain seq x y z
N GLY A 1 -23.90 5.35 -41.08
CA GLY A 1 -23.48 4.14 -41.82
C GLY A 1 -22.13 3.66 -41.35
N LEU A 2 -21.05 4.23 -41.90
CA LEU A 2 -19.67 3.93 -41.49
C LEU A 2 -19.39 4.20 -40.00
N ALA A 3 -20.00 5.25 -39.44
CA ALA A 3 -19.90 5.57 -38.01
C ALA A 3 -20.50 4.49 -37.10
N ALA A 4 -21.65 3.90 -37.47
CA ALA A 4 -22.29 2.82 -36.71
C ALA A 4 -21.52 1.49 -36.85
N LEU A 5 -20.92 1.23 -38.02
CA LEU A 5 -20.04 0.07 -38.23
C LEU A 5 -18.72 0.20 -37.47
N LEU A 6 -18.18 1.42 -37.34
CA LEU A 6 -17.01 1.72 -36.50
C LEU A 6 -17.35 1.66 -35.01
N GLU A 7 -18.56 2.07 -34.62
CA GLU A 7 -19.06 1.99 -33.24
C GLU A 7 -19.27 0.54 -32.80
N VAL A 8 -19.80 -0.31 -33.68
CA VAL A 8 -19.89 -1.76 -33.49
C VAL A 8 -18.51 -2.43 -33.57
N GLY A 9 -17.61 -1.96 -34.44
CA GLY A 9 -16.21 -2.40 -34.56
C GLY A 9 -15.35 -2.09 -33.33
N ALA A 10 -15.56 -0.94 -32.69
CA ALA A 10 -14.97 -0.59 -31.39
C ALA A 10 -15.57 -1.44 -30.25
N TYR A 11 -16.80 -1.93 -30.44
CA TYR A 11 -17.46 -2.94 -29.62
C TYR A 11 -16.92 -4.38 -29.84
N TYR A 12 -15.88 -4.60 -30.65
CA TYR A 12 -15.39 -5.96 -31.01
C TYR A 12 -14.15 -6.48 -30.28
N ILE A 13 -13.55 -5.75 -29.32
CA ILE A 13 -12.71 -6.42 -28.30
C ILE A 13 -13.07 -6.19 -26.81
N PRO A 14 -14.34 -6.02 -26.42
CA PRO A 14 -14.76 -6.06 -25.01
C PRO A 14 -14.33 -7.33 -24.31
N TRP A 15 -14.25 -8.47 -25.02
CA TRP A 15 -13.83 -9.74 -24.41
C TRP A 15 -12.35 -9.76 -24.02
N LEU A 16 -11.48 -9.05 -24.76
CA LEU A 16 -10.07 -8.91 -24.39
C LEU A 16 -9.92 -7.96 -23.20
N ASP A 17 -10.65 -6.84 -23.19
CA ASP A 17 -10.67 -5.91 -22.04
C ASP A 17 -11.22 -6.60 -20.78
N ASN A 18 -12.28 -7.42 -20.91
CA ASN A 18 -12.85 -8.18 -19.81
C ASN A 18 -11.93 -9.33 -19.35
N ALA A 19 -11.21 -9.98 -20.27
CA ALA A 19 -10.16 -10.95 -19.95
C ALA A 19 -8.96 -10.30 -19.25
N LEU A 20 -8.54 -9.11 -19.70
CA LEU A 20 -7.51 -8.32 -19.07
C LEU A 20 -7.94 -7.85 -17.67
N ASP A 21 -9.18 -7.38 -17.49
CA ASP A 21 -9.70 -6.95 -16.18
C ASP A 21 -9.85 -8.11 -15.19
N THR A 22 -10.20 -9.30 -15.68
CA THR A 22 -10.28 -10.53 -14.86
C THR A 22 -8.91 -10.92 -14.29
N VAL A 23 -7.82 -10.63 -15.00
CA VAL A 23 -6.44 -10.89 -14.54
C VAL A 23 -5.87 -9.70 -13.77
N ALA A 24 -6.19 -8.46 -14.19
CA ALA A 24 -5.72 -7.24 -13.56
C ALA A 24 -6.23 -7.13 -12.12
N THR A 25 -7.46 -7.60 -11.85
CA THR A 25 -8.05 -7.55 -10.50
C THR A 25 -7.27 -8.35 -9.45
N PRO A 26 -7.02 -9.66 -9.63
CA PRO A 26 -6.17 -10.42 -8.72
C PRO A 26 -4.71 -9.95 -8.76
N ALA A 27 -4.19 -9.53 -9.93
CA ALA A 27 -2.82 -9.03 -10.05
C ALA A 27 -2.60 -7.75 -9.22
N ALA A 28 -3.55 -6.82 -9.20
CA ALA A 28 -3.49 -5.59 -8.43
C ALA A 28 -3.42 -5.87 -6.92
N VAL A 29 -4.23 -6.82 -6.43
CA VAL A 29 -4.21 -7.23 -5.02
C VAL A 29 -2.87 -7.86 -4.63
N VAL A 30 -2.32 -8.71 -5.48
CA VAL A 30 -1.00 -9.32 -5.25
C VAL A 30 0.10 -8.27 -5.27
N ALA A 31 0.10 -7.36 -6.25
CA ALA A 31 1.09 -6.29 -6.36
C ALA A 31 1.02 -5.32 -5.17
N GLY A 32 -0.19 -4.94 -4.72
CA GLY A 32 -0.38 -4.10 -3.54
C GLY A 32 0.15 -4.78 -2.27
N THR A 33 -0.15 -6.07 -2.11
CA THR A 33 0.36 -6.89 -1.01
C THR A 33 1.88 -6.96 -1.01
N LEU A 34 2.50 -7.28 -2.15
CA LEU A 34 3.95 -7.37 -2.27
C LEU A 34 4.65 -6.04 -2.01
N THR A 35 4.07 -4.94 -2.48
CA THR A 35 4.60 -3.59 -2.25
C THR A 35 4.56 -3.22 -0.77
N SER A 36 3.49 -3.59 -0.04
CA SER A 36 3.45 -3.38 1.42
C SER A 36 4.44 -4.29 2.15
N ALA A 37 4.55 -5.55 1.71
CA ALA A 37 5.49 -6.50 2.28
C ALA A 37 6.96 -6.10 2.06
N SER A 38 7.30 -5.36 1.00
CA SER A 38 8.68 -4.89 0.75
C SER A 38 9.10 -3.79 1.73
N VAL A 39 8.16 -2.98 2.18
CA VAL A 39 8.40 -1.91 3.18
C VAL A 39 8.53 -2.50 4.58
N PHE A 40 7.87 -3.62 4.87
CA PHE A 40 7.99 -4.29 6.16
C PHE A 40 9.35 -4.99 6.31
N GLY A 41 10.11 -4.59 7.33
CA GLY A 41 11.44 -5.10 7.64
C GLY A 41 11.51 -6.61 7.88
N GLN A 42 12.72 -7.17 7.74
CA GLN A 42 12.99 -8.61 7.90
C GLN A 42 12.83 -9.10 9.35
N ASP A 43 12.90 -8.20 10.32
CA ASP A 43 12.81 -8.53 11.76
C ASP A 43 11.36 -8.79 12.24
N MET A 44 10.37 -8.57 11.37
CA MET A 44 8.96 -8.80 11.69
C MET A 44 8.57 -10.27 11.46
N SER A 45 7.72 -10.83 12.32
CA SER A 45 7.28 -12.23 12.15
C SER A 45 6.60 -12.42 10.78
N PRO A 46 6.88 -13.52 10.06
CA PRO A 46 6.35 -13.73 8.71
C PRO A 46 4.82 -13.66 8.66
N TRP A 47 4.14 -14.23 9.66
CA TRP A 47 2.69 -14.17 9.78
C TRP A 47 2.17 -12.73 9.88
N LEU A 48 2.77 -11.91 10.72
CA LEU A 48 2.34 -10.53 10.91
C LEU A 48 2.63 -9.67 9.66
N LYS A 49 3.79 -9.91 9.02
CA LYS A 49 4.20 -9.26 7.77
C LYS A 49 3.20 -9.49 6.65
N TRP A 50 2.86 -10.74 6.37
CA TRP A 50 1.96 -11.05 5.27
C TRP A 50 0.50 -10.67 5.57
N SER A 51 0.03 -10.82 6.80
CA SER A 51 -1.31 -10.36 7.18
C SER A 51 -1.47 -8.85 7.06
N LEU A 52 -0.52 -8.07 7.59
CA LEU A 52 -0.57 -6.60 7.44
C LEU A 52 -0.41 -6.18 5.99
N ALA A 53 0.41 -6.88 5.21
CA ALA A 53 0.65 -6.54 3.80
C ALA A 53 -0.60 -6.79 2.96
N ALA A 54 -1.29 -7.90 3.21
CA ALA A 54 -2.53 -8.24 2.54
C ALA A 54 -3.63 -7.21 2.88
N ILE A 55 -3.73 -6.78 4.13
CA ILE A 55 -4.74 -5.81 4.56
C ILE A 55 -4.44 -4.41 4.02
N ALA A 56 -3.23 -3.90 4.27
CA ALA A 56 -2.85 -2.53 3.94
C ALA A 56 -2.68 -2.34 2.43
N GLY A 57 -1.96 -3.25 1.77
CA GLY A 57 -1.64 -3.15 0.35
C GLY A 57 -2.66 -3.84 -0.55
N GLY A 58 -2.94 -5.12 -0.27
CA GLY A 58 -3.89 -5.91 -1.04
C GLY A 58 -5.32 -5.40 -0.93
N GLY A 59 -5.77 -5.05 0.27
CA GLY A 59 -7.10 -4.52 0.54
C GLY A 59 -7.32 -3.15 -0.10
N ALA A 60 -6.35 -2.24 0.01
CA ALA A 60 -6.43 -0.93 -0.64
C ALA A 60 -6.46 -1.05 -2.18
N ALA A 61 -5.55 -1.85 -2.77
CA ALA A 61 -5.52 -2.08 -4.21
C ALA A 61 -6.82 -2.74 -4.72
N GLY A 62 -7.33 -3.73 -3.99
CA GLY A 62 -8.59 -4.40 -4.30
C GLY A 62 -9.80 -3.48 -4.24
N ALA A 63 -9.90 -2.62 -3.20
CA ALA A 63 -11.00 -1.66 -3.08
C ALA A 63 -11.03 -0.64 -4.23
N VAL A 64 -9.87 -0.11 -4.62
CA VAL A 64 -9.76 0.81 -5.76
C VAL A 64 -10.14 0.11 -7.06
N GLN A 65 -9.60 -1.08 -7.32
CA GLN A 65 -9.87 -1.81 -8.55
C GLN A 65 -11.34 -2.21 -8.68
N VAL A 66 -11.95 -2.73 -7.61
CA VAL A 66 -13.38 -3.07 -7.58
C VAL A 66 -14.25 -1.84 -7.85
N THR A 67 -13.91 -0.70 -7.25
CA THR A 67 -14.64 0.55 -7.48
C THR A 67 -14.59 0.94 -8.95
N THR A 68 -13.42 0.86 -9.58
CA THR A 68 -13.23 1.15 -11.01
C THR A 68 -14.01 0.17 -11.89
N THR A 69 -13.90 -1.14 -11.67
CA THR A 69 -14.59 -2.16 -12.47
C THR A 69 -16.11 -2.06 -12.33
N VAL A 70 -16.63 -1.83 -11.12
CA VAL A 70 -18.08 -1.61 -10.90
C VAL A 70 -18.55 -0.33 -11.59
N THR A 71 -17.75 0.74 -11.51
CA THR A 71 -18.08 2.03 -12.13
C THR A 71 -18.11 1.92 -13.67
N ARG A 72 -17.13 1.22 -14.28
CA ARG A 72 -17.10 0.91 -15.71
C ARG A 72 -18.29 0.05 -16.14
N GLY A 73 -18.62 -0.98 -15.35
CA GLY A 73 -19.75 -1.88 -15.58
C GLY A 73 -21.09 -1.16 -15.50
N ALA A 74 -21.29 -0.31 -14.48
CA ALA A 74 -22.50 0.49 -14.31
C ALA A 74 -22.65 1.56 -15.41
N SER A 75 -21.55 2.22 -15.81
CA SER A 75 -21.54 3.18 -16.92
C SER A 75 -22.00 2.56 -18.23
N SER A 76 -21.46 1.37 -18.53
CA SER A 76 -21.75 0.61 -19.75
C SER A 76 -23.19 0.07 -19.77
N ALA A 77 -23.67 -0.43 -18.62
CA ALA A 77 -25.00 -1.04 -18.51
C ALA A 77 -26.15 -0.02 -18.47
N LEU A 78 -25.96 1.13 -17.83
CA LEU A 78 -27.05 2.09 -17.63
C LEU A 78 -27.31 2.99 -18.84
N THR A 79 -26.34 3.20 -19.74
CA THR A 79 -26.41 4.33 -20.69
C THR A 79 -26.10 4.01 -22.16
N GLY A 80 -25.77 2.76 -22.49
CA GLY A 80 -25.40 2.38 -23.86
C GLY A 80 -24.23 3.20 -24.43
N GLY A 81 -23.37 3.77 -23.57
CA GLY A 81 -22.24 4.62 -23.95
C GLY A 81 -22.45 6.14 -23.77
N SER A 82 -23.67 6.61 -23.51
CA SER A 82 -23.98 8.06 -23.44
C SER A 82 -23.64 8.75 -22.11
N ALA A 83 -23.41 8.03 -21.01
CA ALA A 83 -22.94 8.64 -19.73
C ALA A 83 -21.45 8.50 -19.48
N ASN A 84 -20.66 8.08 -20.47
CA ASN A 84 -19.21 8.03 -20.34
C ASN A 84 -18.59 9.37 -19.93
N TRP A 85 -19.19 10.50 -20.33
CA TRP A 85 -18.71 11.83 -19.94
C TRP A 85 -18.86 12.08 -18.43
N LEU A 86 -19.99 11.69 -17.83
CA LEU A 86 -20.27 11.93 -16.42
C LEU A 86 -19.44 11.00 -15.53
N VAL A 87 -19.32 9.74 -15.94
CA VAL A 87 -18.51 8.74 -15.24
C VAL A 87 -17.01 9.06 -15.36
N SER A 88 -16.52 9.41 -16.55
CA SER A 88 -15.13 9.85 -16.74
C SER A 88 -14.81 11.11 -15.93
N THR A 89 -15.77 12.04 -15.79
CA THR A 89 -15.62 13.21 -14.90
C THR A 89 -15.54 12.77 -13.43
N GLY A 90 -16.36 11.81 -13.01
CA GLY A 90 -16.31 11.22 -11.67
C GLY A 90 -15.01 10.48 -11.38
N GLU A 91 -14.52 9.68 -12.33
CA GLU A 91 -13.20 9.02 -12.27
C GLU A 91 -12.07 10.06 -12.23
N GLY A 92 -12.17 11.15 -12.98
CA GLY A 92 -11.20 12.26 -12.93
C GLY A 92 -11.15 12.93 -11.56
N VAL A 93 -12.30 13.24 -10.96
CA VAL A 93 -12.37 13.78 -9.59
C VAL A 93 -11.82 12.77 -8.58
N GLY A 94 -12.18 11.49 -8.71
CA GLY A 94 -11.64 10.41 -7.88
C GLY A 94 -10.13 10.25 -8.01
N ALA A 95 -9.59 10.38 -9.22
CA ALA A 95 -8.15 10.33 -9.50
C ALA A 95 -7.42 11.53 -8.88
N VAL A 96 -8.00 12.73 -8.93
CA VAL A 96 -7.45 13.92 -8.27
C VAL A 96 -7.45 13.76 -6.76
N ILE A 97 -8.55 13.29 -6.17
CA ILE A 97 -8.64 13.03 -4.72
C ILE A 97 -7.62 11.96 -4.32
N THR A 98 -7.52 10.87 -5.09
CA THR A 98 -6.56 9.79 -4.84
C THR A 98 -5.12 10.27 -4.98
N ALA A 99 -4.82 11.13 -5.94
CA ALA A 99 -3.51 11.75 -6.10
C ALA A 99 -3.14 12.65 -4.91
N ILE A 100 -4.08 13.46 -4.42
CA ILE A 100 -3.88 14.27 -3.20
C ILE A 100 -3.66 13.35 -1.99
N LEU A 101 -4.50 12.33 -1.81
CA LEU A 101 -4.36 11.37 -0.71
C LEU A 101 -3.03 10.60 -0.79
N ALA A 102 -2.56 10.24 -1.99
CA ALA A 102 -1.28 9.57 -2.18
C ALA A 102 -0.08 10.41 -1.69
N ILE A 103 -0.20 11.74 -1.65
CA ILE A 103 0.82 12.64 -1.09
C ILE A 103 0.58 12.86 0.40
N VAL A 104 -0.67 13.11 0.81
CA VAL A 104 -1.02 13.49 2.19
C VAL A 104 -0.90 12.32 3.16
N VAL A 105 -1.34 11.13 2.77
CA VAL A 105 -1.36 9.94 3.65
C VAL A 105 0.04 9.52 4.11
N PRO A 106 1.08 9.43 3.24
CA PRO A 106 2.44 9.14 3.69
C PRO A 106 2.99 10.16 4.70
N VAL A 107 2.69 11.45 4.50
CA VAL A 107 3.12 12.52 5.42
C VAL A 107 2.46 12.35 6.79
N LEU A 108 1.17 12.08 6.82
CA LEU A 108 0.43 11.84 8.08
C LEU A 108 0.94 10.60 8.82
N VAL A 109 1.19 9.50 8.10
CA VAL A 109 1.75 8.27 8.67
C VAL A 109 3.15 8.52 9.24
N PHE A 110 4.00 9.27 8.54
CA PHE A 110 5.33 9.64 9.02
C PHE A 110 5.27 10.43 10.32
N ILE A 111 4.42 11.47 10.38
CA ILE A 111 4.21 12.27 11.60
C ILE A 111 3.69 11.38 12.75
N GLY A 112 2.73 10.49 12.46
CA GLY A 112 2.21 9.51 13.41
C GLY A 112 3.29 8.59 13.98
N MET A 113 4.18 8.08 13.12
CA MET A 113 5.32 7.25 13.53
C MET A 113 6.30 8.01 14.43
N LEU A 114 6.61 9.27 14.11
CA LEU A 114 7.47 10.10 14.96
C LEU A 114 6.86 10.33 16.34
N MET A 115 5.56 10.63 16.41
CA MET A 115 4.86 10.79 17.67
C MET A 115 4.85 9.50 18.49
N LEU A 116 4.60 8.35 17.86
CA LEU A 116 4.63 7.04 18.51
C LEU A 116 6.03 6.69 19.02
N ALA A 117 7.07 6.90 18.21
CA ALA A 117 8.45 6.68 18.61
C ALA A 117 8.82 7.58 19.80
N GLY A 118 8.47 8.87 19.73
CA GLY A 118 8.66 9.81 20.84
C GLY A 118 7.93 9.38 22.12
N TYR A 119 6.69 8.91 22.00
CA TYR A 119 5.91 8.40 23.14
C TYR A 119 6.55 7.15 23.78
N ILE A 120 7.02 6.19 22.97
CA ILE A 120 7.69 4.99 23.47
C ILE A 120 8.99 5.36 24.21
N ILE A 121 9.78 6.26 23.64
CA ILE A 121 11.02 6.76 24.25
C ILE A 121 10.73 7.48 25.57
N TYR A 122 9.72 8.35 25.60
CA TYR A 122 9.31 9.07 26.81
C TYR A 122 8.84 8.11 27.92
N ARG A 123 8.09 7.06 27.56
CA ARG A 123 7.51 6.12 28.53
C ARG A 123 8.55 5.19 29.17
N ASN A 124 9.61 4.79 28.46
CA ASN A 124 10.57 3.78 28.96
C ASN A 124 12.03 3.99 28.48
N PRO A 125 12.65 5.15 28.76
CA PRO A 125 13.99 5.46 28.25
C PRO A 125 15.07 4.52 28.81
N LEU A 126 14.91 4.07 30.07
CA LEU A 126 15.85 3.19 30.76
C LEU A 126 15.89 1.77 30.18
N LYS A 127 14.78 1.26 29.62
CA LYS A 127 14.73 -0.08 29.01
C LYS A 127 15.48 -0.09 27.68
N LEU A 128 15.25 0.92 26.85
CA LEU A 128 16.00 1.15 25.61
C LEU A 128 17.50 1.35 25.87
N TYR A 129 17.86 2.14 26.89
CA TYR A 129 19.27 2.33 27.25
C TYR A 129 19.94 1.04 27.75
N ARG A 130 19.22 0.21 28.52
CA ARG A 130 19.71 -1.09 28.98
C ARG A 130 19.91 -2.08 27.83
N GLU A 131 18.94 -2.18 26.92
CA GLU A 131 19.03 -3.07 25.75
C GLU A 131 20.12 -2.61 24.76
N TRP A 132 20.24 -1.30 24.53
CA TRP A 132 21.32 -0.73 23.72
C TRP A 132 22.70 -0.99 24.34
N ARG A 133 22.84 -0.82 25.66
CA ARG A 133 24.09 -1.08 26.37
C ARG A 133 24.46 -2.56 26.38
N GLN A 134 23.49 -3.47 26.48
CA GLN A 134 23.75 -4.91 26.43
C GLN A 134 24.17 -5.38 25.03
N ARG A 135 23.61 -4.79 23.97
CA ARG A 135 24.02 -5.07 22.59
C ARG A 135 25.42 -4.55 22.26
N ASN A 136 25.85 -3.48 22.92
CA ASN A 136 27.12 -2.80 22.65
C ASN A 136 28.17 -2.98 23.76
N ALA A 137 27.92 -3.87 24.73
CA ALA A 137 28.91 -4.21 25.73
C ALA A 137 30.01 -5.05 25.05
N PRO A 138 31.30 -4.72 25.22
CA PRO A 138 32.37 -5.54 24.66
C PRO A 138 32.34 -6.94 25.30
N ASP A 139 32.48 -7.97 24.46
CA ASP A 139 32.48 -9.38 24.87
C ASP A 139 33.72 -9.75 25.72
N GLU A 140 34.75 -8.91 25.67
CA GLU A 140 35.97 -9.09 26.44
C GLU A 140 35.91 -8.31 27.76
N PRO A 141 36.23 -8.96 28.91
CA PRO A 141 36.42 -8.26 30.16
C PRO A 141 37.46 -7.16 29.99
N VAL A 142 37.15 -5.95 30.47
CA VAL A 142 38.12 -4.84 30.49
C VAL A 142 39.38 -5.36 31.20
N PRO A 143 40.57 -5.34 30.56
CA PRO A 143 41.80 -5.81 31.20
C PRO A 143 41.96 -5.10 32.53
N GLU A 144 42.05 -5.86 33.62
CA GLU A 144 42.17 -5.27 34.94
C GLU A 144 43.43 -4.39 34.99
N PRO A 145 43.33 -3.15 35.49
CA PRO A 145 44.48 -2.27 35.56
C PRO A 145 45.53 -2.91 36.49
N PRO A 146 46.84 -2.83 36.15
CA PRO A 146 47.93 -3.56 36.81
C PRO A 146 48.17 -3.22 38.30
N VAL A 147 47.30 -2.41 38.91
CA VAL A 147 47.33 -2.00 40.31
C VAL A 147 46.63 -2.97 41.26
N MET A 148 46.01 -4.05 40.76
CA MET A 148 45.37 -5.09 41.60
C MET A 148 46.27 -6.31 41.88
N ALA A 149 47.49 -6.33 41.32
CA ALA A 149 48.48 -7.40 41.53
C ALA A 149 49.52 -6.98 42.58
N THR A 150 49.08 -6.76 43.83
CA THR A 150 49.97 -6.60 45.00
C THR A 150 49.36 -7.23 46.22
#